data_AF-A0A534B323-F1
#
_entry.id   AF-A0A534B323-F1
#
_cell.length_a   1.000
_cell.length_b   1.000
_cell.length_c   1.000
_cell.angle_alpha   90.00
_cell.angle_beta   90.00
_cell.angle_gamma   90.00
#
_symmetry.space_group_name_H-M   'P 1'
#
loop_
_entity.id
_entity.type
_entity.pdbx_description
1 polymer ?
#
loop_
_entity_poly.entity_id
_entity_poly.type
_entity_poly.pdbx_seq_one_letter_code
_entity_poly.pdbx_strand_id
1 'polypeptide(L)'
;MAEVEIHAGHDHAADEFGRRVGVIVGVIGIVLAVVTIGSHRAHTASVISRTEANDQWAFFQAKKLREHLLDVGASLAGALASDPARVQPLLEKFSKDRDRYLHDAEEIQREAQAKEDESLHQERRALRLDMGEGFLELGLVLSSLYFLSKRRFFPVIGGIATVIGAMLGAAGFLA
;
A
#
# COMPACT_ATOMS: atom_id res chain seq x y z
N MET A 1 0.76 51.54 -47.74
CA MET A 1 0.78 50.86 -46.43
C MET A 1 -0.35 49.85 -46.48
N ALA A 2 -0.02 48.57 -46.56
CA ALA A 2 -1.03 47.50 -46.59
C ALA A 2 -1.41 47.19 -45.16
N GLU A 3 -2.66 47.49 -44.83
CA GLU A 3 -3.30 47.17 -43.56
C GLU A 3 -3.49 45.66 -43.54
N VAL A 4 -2.80 45.00 -42.62
CA VAL A 4 -3.00 43.57 -42.34
C VAL A 4 -4.30 43.50 -41.54
N GLU A 5 -5.41 43.29 -42.23
CA GLU A 5 -6.64 42.83 -41.61
C GLU A 5 -6.37 41.43 -41.03
N ILE A 6 -6.09 41.40 -39.72
CA ILE A 6 -6.20 40.17 -38.96
C ILE A 6 -7.70 39.86 -38.90
N HIS A 7 -8.17 39.02 -39.82
CA HIS A 7 -9.38 38.26 -39.62
C HIS A 7 -9.17 37.36 -38.40
N ALA A 8 -9.38 37.93 -37.21
CA ALA A 8 -9.72 37.18 -36.02
C ALA A 8 -11.09 36.57 -36.31
N GLY A 9 -11.08 35.42 -36.99
CA GLY A 9 -12.21 34.52 -37.11
C GLY A 9 -12.57 34.01 -35.72
N HIS A 10 -13.20 34.87 -34.92
CA HIS A 10 -14.00 34.49 -33.79
C HIS A 10 -15.29 33.88 -34.34
N ASP A 11 -15.17 32.69 -34.94
CA ASP A 11 -16.27 31.73 -34.97
C ASP A 11 -16.44 31.18 -33.56
N HIS A 12 -16.90 32.04 -32.64
CA HIS A 12 -17.56 31.64 -31.41
C HIS A 12 -18.98 31.17 -31.74
N ALA A 13 -19.12 30.23 -32.67
CA ALA A 13 -20.20 29.27 -32.57
C ALA A 13 -19.90 28.48 -31.28
N ALA A 14 -20.54 28.88 -30.18
CA ALA A 14 -20.31 28.34 -28.86
C ALA A 14 -20.24 26.80 -28.92
N ASP A 15 -19.03 26.24 -28.76
CA ASP A 15 -18.83 24.80 -28.64
C ASP A 15 -19.43 24.36 -27.29
N GLU A 16 -20.76 24.26 -27.27
CA GLU A 16 -21.54 23.98 -26.08
C GLU A 16 -21.13 22.62 -25.51
N PHE A 17 -20.73 21.69 -26.38
CA PHE A 17 -20.17 20.42 -25.97
C PHE A 17 -18.79 20.57 -25.33
N GLY A 18 -17.87 21.36 -25.91
CA GLY A 18 -16.60 21.67 -25.27
C GLY A 18 -16.74 22.30 -23.88
N ARG A 19 -17.72 23.18 -23.70
CA ARG A 19 -18.06 23.72 -22.38
C ARG A 19 -18.53 22.62 -21.41
N ARG A 20 -19.40 21.71 -21.86
CA ARG A 20 -19.85 20.55 -21.05
C ARG A 20 -18.69 19.63 -20.69
N VAL A 21 -17.80 19.33 -21.63
CA VAL A 21 -16.59 18.52 -21.39
C VAL A 21 -15.68 19.21 -20.37
N GLY A 22 -15.50 20.53 -20.44
CA GLY A 22 -14.71 21.29 -19.47
C GLY A 22 -15.25 21.17 -18.04
N VAL A 23 -16.57 21.25 -17.87
CA VAL A 23 -17.21 21.02 -16.56
C VAL A 23 -16.97 19.59 -16.07
N ILE A 24 -17.13 18.59 -16.94
CA ILE A 24 -16.89 17.18 -16.60
C ILE A 24 -15.43 16.97 -16.17
N VAL A 25 -14.46 17.51 -16.91
CA VAL A 25 -13.03 17.45 -16.56
C VAL A 25 -12.77 18.07 -15.18
N GLY A 26 -13.39 19.20 -14.86
CA GLY A 26 -13.30 19.81 -13.53
C GLY A 26 -13.85 18.90 -12.42
N VAL A 27 -15.01 18.28 -12.65
CA VAL A 27 -15.60 17.32 -11.70
C VAL A 27 -14.72 16.08 -11.53
N ILE A 28 -14.18 15.52 -12.61
CA ILE A 28 -13.23 14.39 -12.57
C ILE A 28 -12.02 14.78 -11.72
N GLY A 29 -11.48 15.98 -11.90
CA GLY A 29 -10.34 16.47 -11.13
C GLY A 29 -10.62 16.54 -9.62
N ILE A 30 -11.81 16.96 -9.21
CA ILE A 30 -12.21 16.99 -7.80
C ILE A 30 -12.30 15.56 -7.23
N VAL A 31 -12.94 14.64 -7.97
CA VAL A 31 -13.06 13.24 -7.54
C VAL A 31 -11.68 12.58 -7.47
N LEU A 32 -10.83 12.80 -8.47
CA LEU A 32 -9.43 12.35 -8.49
C LEU A 32 -8.69 12.83 -7.25
N ALA A 33 -8.74 14.12 -6.93
CA ALA A 33 -8.06 14.67 -5.77
C ALA A 33 -8.48 13.99 -4.45
N VAL A 34 -9.77 13.70 -4.28
CA VAL A 34 -10.27 12.97 -3.10
C VAL A 34 -9.72 11.54 -3.05
N VAL A 35 -9.75 10.83 -4.19
CA VAL A 35 -9.24 9.46 -4.27
C VAL A 35 -7.74 9.42 -4.05
N THR A 36 -6.95 10.30 -4.67
CA THR A 36 -5.49 10.42 -4.47
C THR A 36 -5.13 10.63 -3.00
N ILE A 37 -5.79 11.55 -2.30
CA ILE A 37 -5.55 11.76 -0.86
C ILE A 37 -5.87 10.49 -0.06
N GLY A 38 -6.98 9.82 -0.39
CA GLY A 38 -7.35 8.53 0.19
C GLY A 38 -6.30 7.46 -0.07
N SER A 39 -5.81 7.37 -1.31
CA SER A 39 -4.84 6.37 -1.75
C SER A 39 -3.52 6.52 -1.02
N HIS A 40 -2.96 7.74 -1.00
CA HIS A 40 -1.73 8.03 -0.27
C HIS A 40 -1.84 7.66 1.22
N ARG A 41 -2.99 7.95 1.85
CA ARG A 41 -3.21 7.60 3.26
C ARG A 41 -3.30 6.09 3.46
N ALA A 42 -4.01 5.37 2.59
CA ALA A 42 -4.14 3.92 2.66
C ALA A 42 -2.80 3.22 2.41
N HIS A 43 -2.04 3.67 1.41
CA HIS A 43 -0.70 3.18 1.13
C HIS A 43 0.22 3.39 2.34
N THR A 44 0.21 4.58 2.95
CA THR A 44 1.00 4.85 4.17
C THR A 44 0.61 3.93 5.32
N ALA A 45 -0.69 3.70 5.53
CA ALA A 45 -1.17 2.78 6.55
C ALA A 45 -0.72 1.33 6.29
N SER A 46 -0.76 0.87 5.04
CA SER A 46 -0.28 -0.47 4.67
C SER A 46 1.23 -0.64 4.90
N VAL A 47 2.02 0.39 4.63
CA VAL A 47 3.47 0.38 4.89
C VAL A 47 3.76 0.30 6.38
N ILE A 48 3.05 1.09 7.20
CA ILE A 48 3.18 1.03 8.67
C ILE A 48 2.80 -0.35 9.18
N SER A 49 1.65 -0.88 8.79
CA SER A 49 1.18 -2.21 9.23
C SER A 49 2.13 -3.34 8.81
N ARG A 50 2.63 -3.32 7.56
CA ARG A 50 3.65 -4.27 7.10
C ARG A 50 4.96 -4.14 7.90
N THR A 51 5.35 -2.92 8.27
CA THR A 51 6.55 -2.68 9.09
C THR A 51 6.38 -3.28 10.48
N GLU A 52 5.24 -3.06 11.13
CA GLU A 52 4.95 -3.64 12.44
C GLU A 52 4.90 -5.18 12.42
N ALA A 53 4.34 -5.78 11.36
CA ALA A 53 4.36 -7.23 11.19
C ALA A 53 5.79 -7.76 11.02
N ASN A 54 6.61 -7.06 10.24
CA ASN A 54 8.02 -7.40 10.05
C ASN A 54 8.84 -7.27 11.35
N ASP A 55 8.59 -6.23 12.14
CA ASP A 55 9.23 -6.05 13.45
C ASP A 55 8.91 -7.21 14.39
N GLN A 56 7.66 -7.70 14.37
CA GLN A 56 7.25 -8.84 15.19
C GLN A 56 7.91 -10.15 14.73
N TRP A 57 8.02 -10.36 13.41
CA TRP A 57 8.77 -11.48 12.85
C TRP A 57 10.27 -11.40 13.19
N ALA A 58 10.86 -10.21 13.18
CA ALA A 58 12.24 -10.01 13.61
C ALA A 58 12.41 -10.31 15.11
N PHE A 59 11.45 -9.93 15.95
CA PHE A 59 11.47 -10.25 17.38
C PHE A 59 11.35 -11.76 17.63
N PHE A 60 10.48 -12.44 16.90
CA PHE A 60 10.37 -13.90 16.91
C PHE A 60 11.70 -14.57 16.55
N GLN A 61 12.32 -14.15 15.44
CA GLN A 61 13.61 -14.69 15.00
C GLN A 61 14.70 -14.45 16.05
N ALA A 62 14.71 -13.28 16.69
CA ALA A 62 15.67 -12.97 17.76
C ALA A 62 15.46 -13.84 19.01
N LYS A 63 14.24 -14.26 19.33
CA LYS A 63 13.94 -15.20 20.43
C LYS A 63 14.36 -16.63 20.08
N LYS A 64 14.02 -17.09 18.87
CA LYS A 64 14.47 -18.39 18.35
C LYS A 64 15.99 -18.49 18.26
N LEU A 65 16.68 -17.42 17.88
CA LEU A 65 18.15 -17.40 17.89
C LEU A 65 18.72 -17.53 19.30
N ARG A 66 18.16 -16.83 20.29
CA ARG A 66 18.58 -16.97 21.70
C ARG A 66 18.34 -18.37 22.24
N GLU A 67 17.19 -18.95 21.92
CA GLU A 67 16.85 -20.33 22.25
C GLU A 67 17.87 -21.31 21.66
N HIS A 68 18.16 -21.21 20.35
CA HIS A 68 19.14 -22.04 19.68
C HIS A 68 20.57 -21.85 20.23
N LEU A 69 20.97 -20.62 20.57
CA LEU A 69 22.27 -20.34 21.18
C LEU A 69 22.41 -21.01 22.57
N LEU A 70 21.33 -21.09 23.35
CA LEU A 70 21.35 -21.83 24.62
C LEU A 70 21.48 -23.33 24.40
N ASP A 71 20.83 -23.87 23.38
CA ASP A 71 20.92 -25.30 23.04
C ASP A 71 22.34 -25.69 22.58
N VAL A 72 22.95 -24.87 21.72
CA VAL A 72 24.37 -25.00 21.33
C VAL A 72 25.29 -24.83 22.55
N GLY A 73 25.03 -23.83 23.39
CA GLY A 73 25.80 -23.58 24.62
C GLY A 73 25.74 -24.74 25.61
N ALA A 74 24.57 -25.36 25.79
CA ALA A 74 24.39 -26.54 26.62
C ALA A 74 25.12 -27.76 26.03
N SER A 75 25.02 -27.96 24.72
CA SER A 75 25.72 -29.04 24.02
C SER A 75 27.24 -28.93 24.15
N LEU A 76 27.80 -27.73 23.98
CA LEU A 76 29.22 -27.46 24.14
C LEU A 76 29.67 -27.61 25.60
N ALA A 77 28.89 -27.08 26.55
CA ALA A 77 29.19 -27.22 27.97
C ALA A 77 29.22 -28.70 28.39
N GLY A 78 28.28 -29.51 27.90
CA GLY A 78 28.27 -30.96 28.13
C GLY A 78 29.45 -31.69 27.49
N ALA A 79 29.84 -31.32 26.25
CA ALA A 79 30.94 -31.97 25.53
C ALA A 79 32.33 -31.61 26.08
N LEU A 80 32.51 -30.39 26.61
CA LEU A 80 33.80 -29.86 27.10
C LEU A 80 33.97 -30.00 28.62
N ALA A 81 32.94 -30.44 29.36
CA ALA A 81 33.00 -30.55 30.81
C ALA A 81 34.04 -31.58 31.27
N SER A 82 35.04 -31.13 32.04
CA SER A 82 35.99 -32.03 32.73
C SER A 82 35.43 -32.59 34.04
N ASP A 83 34.49 -31.89 34.66
CA ASP A 83 33.78 -32.30 35.89
C ASP A 83 32.26 -32.10 35.70
N PRO A 84 31.47 -33.18 35.56
CA PRO A 84 30.03 -33.11 35.35
C PRO A 84 29.27 -32.41 36.48
N ALA A 85 29.73 -32.52 37.72
CA ALA A 85 29.02 -31.97 38.89
C ALA A 85 29.06 -30.43 38.92
N ARG A 86 30.09 -29.82 38.32
CA ARG A 86 30.22 -28.35 38.23
C ARG A 86 29.39 -27.74 37.10
N VAL A 87 29.07 -28.53 36.07
CA VAL A 87 28.38 -28.04 34.85
C VAL A 87 26.87 -28.30 34.90
N GLN A 88 26.42 -29.29 35.66
CA GLN A 88 24.99 -29.57 35.85
C GLN A 88 24.09 -28.35 36.17
N PRO A 89 24.41 -27.48 37.16
CA PRO A 89 23.55 -26.34 37.45
C PRO A 89 23.49 -25.32 36.31
N LEU A 90 24.54 -25.24 35.47
CA LEU A 90 24.54 -24.41 34.26
C LEU A 90 23.63 -24.99 33.18
N LEU A 91 23.66 -26.32 32.99
CA LEU A 91 22.81 -27.03 32.02
C LEU A 91 21.33 -26.91 32.39
N GLU A 92 20.97 -27.08 33.67
CA GLU A 92 19.60 -26.89 34.15
C GLU A 92 19.11 -25.45 33.90
N LYS A 93 19.97 -24.46 34.17
CA LYS A 93 19.65 -23.05 33.89
C LYS A 93 19.42 -22.82 32.40
N PHE A 94 20.30 -23.33 31.54
CA PHE A 94 20.16 -23.20 30.08
C PHE A 94 18.90 -23.88 29.57
N SER A 95 18.56 -25.08 30.06
CA SER A 95 17.31 -25.75 29.72
C SER A 95 16.10 -24.90 30.10
N LYS A 96 16.08 -24.34 31.31
CA LYS A 96 14.97 -23.50 31.77
C LYS A 96 14.82 -22.21 30.97
N ASP A 97 15.93 -21.53 30.67
CA ASP A 97 15.92 -20.32 29.85
C ASP A 97 15.53 -20.64 28.39
N ARG A 98 15.94 -21.80 27.86
CA ARG A 98 15.55 -22.28 26.53
C ARG A 98 14.04 -22.48 26.46
N ASP A 99 13.46 -23.21 27.41
CA ASP A 99 12.03 -23.49 27.45
C ASP A 99 11.21 -22.19 27.61
N ARG A 100 11.71 -21.21 28.39
CA ARG A 100 11.12 -19.88 28.47
C ARG A 100 11.12 -19.17 27.11
N TYR A 101 12.26 -19.13 26.41
CA TYR A 101 12.34 -18.46 25.11
C TYR A 101 11.54 -19.18 24.02
N LEU A 102 11.40 -20.51 24.11
CA LEU A 102 10.54 -21.28 23.22
C LEU A 102 9.07 -20.86 23.40
N HIS A 103 8.59 -20.82 24.64
CA HIS A 103 7.23 -20.37 24.95
C HIS A 103 6.98 -18.91 24.52
N ASP A 104 7.90 -17.99 24.85
CA ASP A 104 7.82 -16.59 24.40
C ASP A 104 7.73 -16.51 22.88
N ALA A 105 8.53 -17.31 22.16
CA ALA A 105 8.56 -17.31 20.70
C ALA A 105 7.23 -17.78 20.10
N GLU A 106 6.56 -18.77 20.69
CA GLU A 106 5.24 -19.22 20.23
C GLU A 106 4.18 -18.12 20.36
N GLU A 107 4.19 -17.35 21.44
CA GLU A 107 3.28 -16.22 21.64
C GLU A 107 3.55 -15.10 20.62
N ILE A 108 4.83 -14.73 20.45
CA ILE A 108 5.26 -13.71 19.49
C ILE A 108 4.93 -14.13 18.05
N GLN A 109 5.04 -15.43 17.72
CA GLN A 109 4.68 -15.95 16.41
C GLN A 109 3.20 -15.75 16.11
N ARG A 110 2.32 -16.03 17.08
CA ARG A 110 0.87 -15.81 16.92
C ARG A 110 0.55 -14.33 16.69
N GLU A 111 1.21 -13.45 17.43
CA GLU A 111 1.06 -12.00 17.23
C GLU A 111 1.59 -11.56 15.85
N ALA A 112 2.73 -12.10 15.41
CA ALA A 112 3.30 -11.80 14.09
C ALA A 112 2.34 -12.21 12.97
N GLN A 113 1.76 -13.40 13.06
CA GLN A 113 0.75 -13.89 12.11
C GLN A 113 -0.50 -13.01 12.11
N ALA A 114 -0.99 -12.61 13.28
CA ALA A 114 -2.16 -11.73 13.38
C ALA A 114 -1.90 -10.36 12.73
N LYS A 115 -0.71 -9.76 12.97
CA LYS A 115 -0.31 -8.50 12.34
C LYS A 115 -0.11 -8.63 10.84
N GLU A 116 0.42 -9.77 10.38
CA GLU A 116 0.58 -10.03 8.95
C GLU A 116 -0.78 -10.11 8.24
N ASP A 117 -1.75 -10.82 8.82
CA ASP A 117 -3.12 -10.89 8.30
C ASP A 117 -3.79 -9.51 8.25
N GLU A 118 -3.62 -8.68 9.30
CA GLU A 118 -4.10 -7.30 9.31
C GLU A 118 -3.45 -6.46 8.21
N SER A 119 -2.15 -6.63 7.97
CA SER A 119 -1.43 -5.90 6.93
C SER A 119 -1.94 -6.21 5.52
N LEU A 120 -2.31 -7.48 5.27
CA LEU A 120 -2.89 -7.90 4.00
C LEU A 120 -4.27 -7.26 3.76
N HIS A 121 -5.04 -7.03 4.83
CA HIS A 121 -6.32 -6.33 4.72
C HIS A 121 -6.11 -4.86 4.33
N GLN A 122 -5.17 -4.16 4.97
CA GLN A 122 -4.84 -2.77 4.62
C GLN A 122 -4.27 -2.63 3.20
N GLU A 123 -3.46 -3.59 2.76
CA GLU A 123 -2.94 -3.60 1.39
C GLU A 123 -4.03 -3.74 0.33
N ARG A 124 -5.01 -4.63 0.53
CA ARG A 124 -6.14 -4.78 -0.41
C ARG A 124 -6.93 -3.49 -0.56
N ARG A 125 -7.08 -2.74 0.53
CA ARG A 125 -7.72 -1.43 0.54
C ARG A 125 -6.91 -0.41 -0.26
N ALA A 126 -5.60 -0.32 0.00
CA ALA A 126 -4.69 0.56 -0.72
C ALA A 126 -4.70 0.29 -2.24
N LEU A 127 -4.61 -0.99 -2.64
CA LEU A 127 -4.63 -1.39 -4.06
C LEU A 127 -5.89 -0.92 -4.81
N ARG A 128 -7.07 -0.96 -4.17
CA ARG A 128 -8.32 -0.50 -4.80
C ARG A 128 -8.32 1.01 -5.02
N LEU A 129 -7.80 1.76 -4.06
CA LEU A 129 -7.69 3.22 -4.18
C LEU A 129 -6.66 3.60 -5.25
N ASP A 130 -5.51 2.92 -5.30
CA ASP A 130 -4.45 3.19 -6.29
C ASP A 130 -4.95 2.91 -7.72
N MET A 131 -5.69 1.81 -7.91
CA MET A 131 -6.34 1.54 -9.19
C MET A 131 -7.40 2.60 -9.53
N GLY A 132 -8.20 3.00 -8.54
CA GLY A 132 -9.21 4.05 -8.71
C GLY A 132 -8.61 5.38 -9.16
N GLU A 133 -7.51 5.79 -8.52
CA GLU A 133 -6.71 6.95 -8.88
C GLU A 133 -6.22 6.87 -10.34
N GLY A 134 -5.55 5.77 -10.72
CA GLY A 134 -5.02 5.63 -12.08
C GLY A 134 -6.10 5.68 -13.18
N PHE A 135 -7.27 5.10 -12.95
CA PHE A 135 -8.39 5.17 -13.89
C PHE A 135 -9.01 6.58 -13.96
N LEU A 136 -9.06 7.31 -12.84
CA LEU A 136 -9.52 8.70 -12.82
C LEU A 136 -8.55 9.64 -13.53
N GLU A 137 -7.23 9.45 -13.37
CA GLU A 137 -6.20 10.18 -14.13
C GLU A 137 -6.33 9.91 -15.63
N LEU A 138 -6.48 8.65 -16.02
CA LEU A 138 -6.69 8.27 -17.42
C LEU A 138 -7.97 8.92 -17.97
N GLY A 139 -9.05 8.89 -17.19
CA GLY A 139 -10.32 9.54 -17.55
C GLY A 139 -10.18 11.05 -17.74
N LEU A 140 -9.42 11.71 -16.86
CA LEU A 140 -9.11 13.14 -16.93
C LEU A 140 -8.31 13.49 -18.19
N VAL A 141 -7.22 12.77 -18.43
CA VAL A 141 -6.34 12.97 -19.59
C VAL A 141 -7.10 12.75 -20.89
N LEU A 142 -7.80 11.62 -21.02
CA LEU A 142 -8.59 11.31 -22.22
C LEU A 142 -9.70 12.34 -22.43
N SER A 143 -10.40 12.77 -21.37
CA SER A 143 -11.45 13.79 -21.51
C SER A 143 -10.87 15.14 -21.95
N SER A 144 -9.69 15.51 -21.45
CA SER A 144 -9.01 16.76 -21.86
C SER A 144 -8.48 16.75 -23.30
N LEU A 145 -8.14 15.57 -23.86
CA LEU A 145 -7.71 15.44 -25.26
C LEU A 145 -8.78 15.87 -26.28
N TYR A 146 -10.05 16.00 -25.85
CA TYR A 146 -11.08 16.63 -26.65
C TYR A 146 -10.70 18.03 -27.11
N PHE A 147 -10.06 18.83 -26.25
CA PHE A 147 -9.73 20.23 -26.57
C PHE A 147 -8.70 20.36 -27.69
N LEU A 148 -7.79 19.38 -27.81
CA LEU A 148 -6.77 19.34 -28.86
C LEU A 148 -7.28 18.67 -30.15
N SER A 149 -7.96 17.53 -30.02
CA SER A 149 -8.36 16.71 -31.18
C SER A 149 -9.71 17.07 -31.76
N LYS A 150 -10.57 17.75 -30.97
CA LYS A 150 -12.00 17.98 -31.24
C LYS A 150 -12.80 16.70 -31.55
N ARG A 151 -12.28 15.52 -31.25
CA ARG A 151 -12.95 14.23 -31.47
C ARG A 151 -13.75 13.79 -30.25
N ARG A 152 -15.05 13.52 -30.46
CA ARG A 152 -16.00 13.08 -29.42
C ARG A 152 -15.67 11.72 -28.80
N PHE A 153 -14.85 10.91 -29.47
CA PHE A 153 -14.41 9.60 -29.00
C PHE A 153 -13.62 9.65 -27.69
N PHE A 154 -12.74 10.63 -27.54
CA PHE A 154 -11.88 10.77 -26.37
C PHE A 154 -12.64 10.96 -25.04
N PRO A 155 -13.59 11.91 -24.92
CA PRO A 155 -14.36 12.06 -23.68
C PRO A 155 -15.33 10.90 -23.42
N VAL A 156 -15.71 10.12 -24.44
CA VAL A 156 -16.53 8.90 -24.22
C VAL A 156 -15.70 7.83 -23.51
N ILE A 157 -14.50 7.51 -24.02
CA ILE A 157 -13.62 6.55 -23.35
C ILE A 157 -13.14 7.09 -22.00
N GLY A 158 -12.82 8.39 -21.94
CA GLY A 158 -12.47 9.05 -20.69
C GLY A 158 -13.57 8.91 -19.63
N GLY A 159 -14.83 9.13 -20.01
CA GLY A 159 -15.97 8.93 -19.12
C GLY A 159 -16.11 7.48 -18.62
N ILE A 160 -15.88 6.48 -19.47
CA ILE A 160 -15.88 5.06 -19.06
C ILE A 160 -14.77 4.81 -18.03
N ALA A 161 -13.55 5.28 -18.30
CA ALA A 161 -12.44 5.15 -17.37
C ALA A 161 -12.73 5.83 -16.03
N THR A 162 -13.28 7.05 -16.05
CA THR A 162 -13.71 7.77 -14.84
C THR A 162 -14.73 6.97 -14.03
N VAL A 163 -15.73 6.39 -14.67
CA VAL A 163 -16.78 5.62 -13.99
C VAL A 163 -16.19 4.37 -13.31
N ILE A 164 -15.27 3.67 -13.98
CA ILE A 164 -14.54 2.54 -13.40
C ILE A 164 -13.70 3.02 -12.20
N GLY A 165 -12.93 4.09 -12.38
CA GLY A 165 -12.07 4.65 -11.33
C GLY A 165 -12.86 5.11 -10.11
N ALA A 166 -14.01 5.76 -10.31
CA ALA A 166 -14.90 6.18 -9.23
C ALA A 166 -15.49 4.98 -8.47
N MET A 167 -15.88 3.91 -9.16
CA MET A 167 -16.35 2.69 -8.51
C MET A 167 -15.27 2.00 -7.70
N LEU A 168 -14.04 1.90 -8.23
CA LEU A 168 -12.90 1.33 -7.52
C LEU A 168 -12.51 2.17 -6.31
N GLY A 169 -12.46 3.51 -6.47
CA GLY A 169 -12.22 4.45 -5.39
C GLY A 169 -13.25 4.32 -4.28
N ALA A 170 -14.54 4.30 -4.61
CA ALA A 170 -15.62 4.10 -3.64
C ALA A 170 -15.51 2.73 -2.93
N ALA A 171 -15.23 1.66 -3.68
CA ALA A 171 -15.01 0.33 -3.11
C ALA A 171 -13.78 0.26 -2.20
N GLY A 172 -12.75 1.07 -2.45
CA GLY A 172 -11.58 1.22 -1.58
C GLY A 172 -11.87 2.03 -0.30
N PHE A 173 -12.80 2.98 -0.35
CA PHE A 173 -13.24 3.70 0.87
C PHE A 173 -14.13 2.84 1.78
N LEU A 174 -14.91 1.92 1.20
CA LEU A 174 -15.83 1.03 1.91
C LEU A 174 -15.20 -0.30 2.37
N ALA A 175 -13.97 -0.59 1.92
CA ALA A 175 -13.19 -1.75 2.33
C ALA A 175 -12.48 -1.51 3.67
#